data_AF-A0A973ERN1-F1
#
_entry.id   AF-A0A973ERN1-F1
#
_cell.length_a   1.000
_cell.length_b   1.000
_cell.length_c   1.000
_cell.angle_alpha   90.00
_cell.angle_beta   90.00
_cell.angle_gamma   90.00
#
_symmetry.space_group_name_H-M   'P 1'
#
loop_
_entity.id
_entity.type
_entity.pdbx_description
1 polymer ?
#
loop_
_entity_poly.entity_id
_entity_poly.type
_entity_poly.pdbx_seq_one_letter_code
_entity_poly.pdbx_strand_id
1 'polypeptide(L)' 'MKIWVDADACPAPIKELIIRAAGRLKIPAVFVANKHIGLPDSAYVSNIRV' A
#
# COMPACT_ATOMS: atom_id res chain seq x y z
N MET A 1 1.64 3.22 14.60
CA MET A 1 2.66 3.19 13.53
C MET A 1 1.94 3.13 12.19
N LYS A 2 2.42 3.80 11.14
CA LYS A 2 1.82 3.82 9.80
C LYS A 2 2.93 3.63 8.77
N ILE A 3 2.72 2.74 7.81
CA ILE A 3 3.69 2.43 6.75
C ILE A 3 3.39 3.33 5.56
N TRP A 4 4.42 4.00 5.05
CA TRP A 4 4.35 4.79 3.83
C TRP A 4 5.18 4.09 2.75
N VAL A 5 4.59 3.94 1.57
CA VAL A 5 5.22 3.22 0.45
C VAL A 5 5.20 4.11 -0.78
N ASP A 6 6.36 4.37 -1.36
CA ASP A 6 6.45 4.87 -2.73
C ASP A 6 6.10 3.72 -3.69
N ALA A 7 4.93 3.79 -4.31
CA ALA A 7 4.39 2.72 -5.14
C ALA A 7 4.90 2.73 -6.58
N ASP A 8 5.54 3.83 -7.02
CA ASP A 8 6.14 3.93 -8.35
C ASP A 8 7.49 3.23 -8.41
N ALA A 9 8.27 3.32 -7.33
CA ALA A 9 9.54 2.62 -7.19
C ALA A 9 9.39 1.18 -6.67
N CYS A 10 8.25 0.83 -6.08
CA CYS A 10 8.05 -0.47 -5.44
C CYS A 10 7.61 -1.58 -6.43
N PRO A 11 8.35 -2.71 -6.53
CA PRO A 11 7.95 -3.86 -7.35
C PRO A 11 6.61 -4.45 -6.92
N ALA A 12 5.86 -5.01 -7.87
CA ALA A 12 4.53 -5.59 -7.60
C ALA A 12 4.51 -6.64 -6.46
N PRO A 13 5.47 -7.60 -6.37
CA PRO A 13 5.47 -8.58 -5.29
C PRO A 13 5.64 -7.97 -3.89
N ILE A 14 6.40 -6.87 -3.80
CA ILE A 14 6.62 -6.17 -2.52
C ILE A 14 5.35 -5.43 -2.09
N LYS A 15 4.64 -4.81 -3.04
CA LYS A 15 3.33 -4.20 -2.76
C LYS A 15 2.34 -5.24 -2.23
N GLU A 16 2.27 -6.41 -2.85
CA GLU A 16 1.40 -7.51 -2.39
C GLU A 16 1.78 -8.01 -0.99
N LEU A 17 3.08 -8.14 -0.70
CA LEU A 17 3.55 -8.49 0.63
C LEU A 17 3.13 -7.44 1.68
N ILE A 18 3.29 -6.16 1.38
CA ILE A 18 2.92 -5.07 2.28
C ILE A 18 1.41 -5.06 2.52
N ILE A 19 0.60 -5.23 1.46
CA ILE A 19 -0.87 -5.31 1.57
C ILE A 19 -1.29 -6.44 2.50
N ARG A 20 -0.72 -7.65 2.32
CA ARG A 20 -1.01 -8.81 3.18
C ARG A 20 -0.55 -8.59 4.62
N ALA A 21 0.64 -8.01 4.80
CA ALA A 21 1.18 -7.71 6.12
C ALA A 21 0.34 -6.64 6.86
N ALA A 22 -0.09 -5.59 6.16
CA ALA A 22 -0.94 -4.53 6.68
C ALA A 22 -2.27 -5.09 7.20
N GLY A 23 -2.91 -5.96 6.43
CA GLY A 23 -4.14 -6.65 6.85
C GLY A 23 -3.92 -7.57 8.05
N ARG A 24 -2.88 -8.42 8.03
CA ARG A 24 -2.60 -9.39 9.10
C ARG A 24 -2.24 -8.73 10.42
N LEU A 25 -1.41 -7.68 10.36
CA LEU A 25 -0.90 -6.99 11.54
C LEU A 25 -1.80 -5.81 11.96
N LYS A 26 -2.85 -5.52 11.19
CA LYS A 26 -3.73 -4.36 11.39
C LYS A 26 -2.97 -3.03 11.45
N ILE A 27 -1.92 -2.92 10.63
CA ILE A 27 -1.09 -1.72 10.54
C ILE A 27 -1.48 -0.97 9.26
N PRO A 28 -1.89 0.30 9.35
CA PRO A 28 -2.23 1.08 8.17
C PRO A 28 -1.03 1.24 7.22
N ALA A 29 -1.23 0.91 5.94
CA ALA A 29 -0.29 1.13 4.85
C ALA A 29 -0.87 2.11 3.83
N VAL A 30 -0.11 3.15 3.53
CA VAL A 30 -0.47 4.19 2.56
C VAL A 30 0.51 4.13 1.39
N PHE A 31 -0.01 3.85 0.21
CA PHE A 31 0.74 3.82 -1.04
C PHE A 31 0.64 5.17 -1.74
N VAL A 32 1.77 5.83 -1.93
CA VAL A 32 1.86 7.10 -2.64
C VAL A 32 2.34 6.81 -4.06
N ALA A 33 1.62 7.32 -5.07
CA ALA A 33 1.96 7.12 -6.47
C ALA A 33 1.63 8.35 -7.31
N ASN A 34 2.40 8.58 -8.36
CA ASN A 34 2.14 9.59 -9.38
C ASN A 34 1.09 9.14 -10.40
N LYS A 35 0.68 7.87 -10.34
CA LYS A 35 -0.30 7.26 -11.24
C LYS A 35 -1.36 6.50 -10.47
N HIS A 36 -2.48 6.21 -11.14
CA HIS A 36 -3.49 5.34 -10.55
C HIS A 36 -2.91 3.94 -10.29
N ILE A 37 -3.09 3.46 -9.06
CA ILE A 37 -2.71 2.12 -8.66
C ILE A 37 -3.96 1.37 -8.18
N GLY A 38 -4.15 0.15 -8.69
CA GLY A 38 -5.19 -0.74 -8.19
C GLY A 38 -4.74 -1.33 -6.86
N LEU A 39 -5.47 -1.03 -5.79
CA LEU A 39 -5.30 -1.67 -4.49
C LEU A 39 -6.60 -2.39 -4.13
N PRO A 40 -6.52 -3.52 -3.40
CA PRO A 40 -7.70 -4.20 -2.92
C PRO A 40 -8.42 -3.37 -1.85
N ASP A 41 -9.73 -3.54 -1.76
CA ASP A 41 -10.52 -2.95 -0.67
C ASP A 41 -10.07 -3.55 0.67
N SER A 42 -9.53 -2.69 1.54
CA SER A 42 -9.05 -3.09 2.85
C SER A 42 -9.10 -1.90 3.81
N ALA A 43 -9.54 -2.15 5.04
CA ALA A 43 -9.56 -1.14 6.10
C ALA A 43 -8.15 -0.65 6.51
N TYR A 44 -7.10 -1.36 6.09
CA TYR A 44 -5.71 -1.07 6.45
C TYR A 44 -4.84 -0.67 5.26
N VAL A 45 -5.41 -0.57 4.05
CA VAL A 45 -4.67 -0.19 2.85
C VAL A 45 -5.38 0.97 2.16
N SER A 46 -4.63 2.02 1.88
CA SER A 46 -5.13 3.18 1.13
C SER A 46 -4.07 3.67 0.14
N ASN A 47 -4.48 4.40 -0.89
CA ASN A 47 -3.56 5.12 -1.75
C ASN A 47 -3.77 6.62 -1.70
N ILE A 48 -2.71 7.36 -1.96
CA ILE A 48 -2.73 8.79 -2.29
C ILE A 48 -2.11 8.93 -3.66
N ARG A 49 -2.81 9.62 -4.56
CA ARG A 49 -2.24 10.05 -5.83
C ARG A 49 -1.70 11.47 -5.68
N VAL A 50 -0.48 11.68 -6.14
CA VAL A 50 0.15 12.99 -6.34
C VAL A 50 0.23 13.27 -7.83
#